data_AF-A0A431E796-F1
#
_entry.id   AF-A0A431E796-F1
#
_cell.length_a   1.000
_cell.length_b   1.000
_cell.length_c   1.000
_cell.angle_alpha   90.00
_cell.angle_beta   90.00
_cell.angle_gamma   90.00
#
_symmetry.space_group_name_H-M   'P 1'
#
loop_
_entity.id
_entity.type
_entity.pdbx_description
1 polymer ?
#
loop_
_entity_poly.entity_id
_entity_poly.type
_entity_poly.pdbx_seq_one_letter_code
_entity_poly.pdbx_strand_id
1 'polypeptide(L)'
;MGVDWVIDLNKYDIASDQFGSMYRALRSDIVEGKIKDPRDIDSTYESRREFDHHRGGYKNGMRQGYETDTPNDWSEERAQLFNDTLILHAKLAALTPPQGYPNAPYYFTPENLEWIYKRGYLDKLLDPRIPAIYRYNFPQELRAKILAYAKEHNIKE
;
A
#
# COMPACT_ATOMS: atom_id res chain seq x y z
N MET A 1 20.70 -3.60 -5.36
CA MET A 1 19.34 -4.14 -5.61
C MET A 1 18.39 -3.76 -4.48
N GLY A 2 17.99 -2.50 -4.41
CA GLY A 2 16.87 -2.08 -3.58
C GLY A 2 15.79 -1.60 -4.54
N VAL A 3 14.73 -2.38 -4.73
CA VAL A 3 13.49 -1.77 -5.23
C VAL A 3 13.11 -0.72 -4.18
N ASP A 4 12.90 0.53 -4.56
CA ASP A 4 12.27 1.53 -3.68
C ASP A 4 10.83 1.08 -3.47
N TRP A 5 10.64 0.23 -2.47
CA TRP A 5 9.33 -0.22 -2.08
C TRP A 5 8.80 0.79 -1.07
N VAL A 6 7.68 1.43 -1.41
CA VAL A 6 7.05 2.47 -0.59
C VAL A 6 5.75 1.87 -0.07
N ILE A 7 5.69 1.27 1.12
CA ILE A 7 4.42 0.67 1.58
C ILE A 7 3.28 1.70 1.52
N ASP A 8 2.38 1.53 0.55
CA ASP A 8 1.19 2.34 0.43
C ASP A 8 0.07 1.69 1.22
N LEU A 9 0.02 2.05 2.49
CA LEU A 9 -1.05 1.63 3.39
C LEU A 9 -2.42 2.20 2.98
N ASN A 10 -2.47 3.20 2.09
CA ASN A 10 -3.73 3.78 1.63
C ASN A 10 -4.43 2.83 0.65
N LYS A 11 -3.73 2.15 -0.25
CA LYS A 11 -4.35 1.21 -1.19
C LYS A 11 -5.05 0.01 -0.52
N TYR A 12 -4.82 -0.21 0.78
CA TYR A 12 -5.44 -1.25 1.59
C TYR A 12 -6.77 -0.82 2.22
N ASP A 13 -7.70 -0.37 1.39
CA ASP A 13 -9.02 0.10 1.84
C ASP A 13 -8.96 1.43 2.62
N ILE A 14 -8.53 2.55 2.02
CA ILE A 14 -8.81 3.92 2.56
C ILE A 14 -10.28 4.03 2.98
N ALA A 15 -11.16 3.36 2.23
CA ALA A 15 -12.57 3.26 2.57
C ALA A 15 -12.80 2.73 3.98
N SER A 16 -11.97 1.83 4.50
CA SER A 16 -12.12 1.19 5.82
C SER A 16 -11.31 1.85 6.95
N ASP A 17 -10.28 2.65 6.67
CA ASP A 17 -9.46 3.36 7.68
C ASP A 17 -9.34 4.87 7.36
N GLN A 18 -10.49 5.54 7.34
CA GLN A 18 -10.60 6.96 6.99
C GLN A 18 -9.71 7.88 7.84
N PHE A 19 -9.47 7.52 9.11
CA PHE A 19 -8.69 8.33 10.04
C PHE A 19 -7.19 8.03 9.99
N GLY A 20 -6.76 7.06 9.17
CA GLY A 20 -5.38 6.59 9.10
C GLY A 20 -4.91 5.97 10.42
N SER A 21 -5.84 5.39 11.18
CA SER A 21 -5.60 4.79 12.49
C SER A 21 -4.64 3.59 12.41
N MET A 22 -4.77 2.76 11.37
CA MET A 22 -3.87 1.64 11.09
C MET A 22 -2.45 2.14 10.82
N TYR A 23 -2.31 3.17 9.97
CA TYR A 23 -1.01 3.78 9.69
C TYR A 23 -0.36 4.33 10.96
N ARG A 24 -1.13 5.06 11.78
CA ARG A 24 -0.63 5.66 13.03
C ARG A 24 -0.18 4.59 14.02
N ALA A 25 -0.95 3.50 14.17
CA ALA A 25 -0.61 2.40 15.06
C ALA A 25 0.66 1.69 14.61
N LEU A 26 0.76 1.31 13.32
CA LEU A 26 1.97 0.71 12.76
C LEU A 26 3.20 1.62 12.92
N ARG A 27 3.04 2.92 12.67
CA ARG A 27 4.11 3.89 12.86
C ARG A 27 4.51 4.02 14.33
N SER A 28 3.56 4.01 15.26
CA SER A 28 3.86 4.07 16.70
C SER A 28 4.68 2.86 17.13
N ASP A 29 4.26 1.66 16.74
CA ASP A 29 4.95 0.43 17.10
C ASP A 29 6.36 0.35 16.50
N ILE A 30 6.58 0.89 15.30
CA ILE A 30 7.92 1.05 14.71
C ILE A 30 8.77 2.02 15.53
N VAL A 31 8.23 3.21 15.84
CA VAL A 31 8.96 4.25 16.58
C VAL A 31 9.29 3.80 18.01
N GLU A 32 8.41 3.03 18.63
CA GLU A 32 8.61 2.44 19.95
C GLU A 32 9.51 1.18 19.91
N GLY A 33 9.91 0.71 18.73
CA GLY A 33 10.79 -0.45 18.55
C GLY A 33 10.11 -1.79 18.84
N LYS A 34 8.78 -1.86 18.88
CA LYS A 34 8.03 -3.10 19.07
C LYS A 34 8.04 -3.98 17.82
N ILE A 35 7.99 -3.36 16.65
CA ILE A 35 8.11 -4.03 15.35
C ILE A 35 9.16 -3.32 14.53
N LYS A 36 9.83 -4.05 13.64
CA LYS A 36 10.82 -3.47 12.74
C LYS A 36 10.15 -2.78 11.56
N ASP A 37 10.69 -1.64 11.10
CA ASP A 37 10.28 -1.11 9.82
C ASP A 37 10.75 -2.10 8.75
N PRO A 38 9.83 -2.68 7.96
CA PRO A 38 10.24 -3.67 6.99
C PRO A 38 11.24 -3.07 5.99
N ARG A 39 11.27 -1.71 5.83
CA ARG A 39 12.13 -0.90 4.92
C ARG A 39 13.58 -0.87 5.30
N ASP A 40 13.88 -1.20 6.54
CA ASP A 40 15.24 -1.16 7.02
C ASP A 40 16.10 -2.17 6.24
N ILE A 41 17.34 -1.75 5.94
CA ILE A 41 18.28 -2.55 5.14
C ILE A 41 18.58 -3.92 5.78
N ASP A 42 18.48 -3.99 7.09
CA ASP A 42 18.72 -5.15 7.93
C ASP A 42 17.40 -5.82 8.39
N SER A 43 16.28 -5.53 7.73
CA SER A 43 15.05 -6.32 7.90
C SER A 43 15.21 -7.70 7.28
N THR A 44 14.79 -8.72 8.03
CA THR A 44 14.86 -10.13 7.63
C THR A 44 13.49 -10.64 7.17
N TYR A 45 13.44 -11.89 6.70
CA TYR A 45 12.17 -12.54 6.40
C TYR A 45 11.23 -12.53 7.60
N GLU A 46 11.75 -12.86 8.79
CA GLU A 46 11.02 -12.95 10.04
C GLU A 46 10.46 -11.60 10.47
N SER A 47 11.27 -10.53 10.43
CA SER A 47 10.82 -9.20 10.83
C SER A 47 9.76 -8.63 9.89
N ARG A 48 9.85 -8.91 8.58
CA ARG A 48 8.81 -8.52 7.60
C ARG A 48 7.52 -9.30 7.81
N ARG A 49 7.62 -10.59 8.14
CA ARG A 49 6.47 -11.44 8.47
C ARG A 49 5.77 -10.99 9.75
N GLU A 50 6.52 -10.57 10.75
CA GLU A 50 5.99 -9.97 11.98
C GLU A 50 5.25 -8.66 11.67
N PHE A 51 5.87 -7.76 10.91
CA PHE A 51 5.22 -6.54 10.44
C PHE A 51 3.89 -6.84 9.72
N ASP A 52 3.87 -7.80 8.80
CA ASP A 52 2.66 -8.20 8.06
C ASP A 52 1.57 -8.77 8.98
N HIS A 53 1.95 -9.47 10.04
CA HIS A 53 1.03 -9.98 11.05
C HIS A 53 0.37 -8.83 11.82
N HIS A 54 1.15 -7.87 12.33
CA HIS A 54 0.64 -6.68 13.01
C HIS A 54 -0.26 -5.86 12.09
N ARG A 55 0.16 -5.65 10.84
CA ARG A 55 -0.64 -4.97 9.81
C ARG A 55 -1.99 -5.63 9.61
N GLY A 56 -2.03 -6.96 9.51
CA GLY A 56 -3.28 -7.72 9.40
C GLY A 56 -4.17 -7.58 10.64
N GLY A 57 -3.58 -7.60 11.83
CA GLY A 57 -4.29 -7.37 13.10
C GLY A 57 -4.96 -6.00 13.16
N TYR A 58 -4.21 -4.94 12.85
CA TYR A 58 -4.75 -3.58 12.84
C TYR A 58 -5.80 -3.36 11.76
N LYS A 59 -5.61 -3.91 10.56
CA LYS A 59 -6.65 -3.87 9.52
C LYS A 59 -7.99 -4.41 10.03
N ASN A 60 -7.98 -5.53 10.75
CA ASN A 60 -9.19 -6.15 11.27
C ASN A 60 -9.77 -5.39 12.47
N GLY A 61 -8.94 -4.91 13.38
CA GLY A 61 -9.37 -4.22 14.61
C GLY A 61 -9.77 -2.76 14.41
N MET A 62 -9.29 -2.11 13.34
CA MET A 62 -9.52 -0.69 13.06
C MET A 62 -10.41 -0.46 11.83
N ARG A 63 -11.03 -1.53 11.30
CA ARG A 63 -11.98 -1.45 10.19
C ARG A 63 -13.22 -0.68 10.64
N GLN A 64 -13.55 0.39 9.92
CA GLN A 64 -14.79 1.14 10.13
C GLN A 64 -16.01 0.29 9.76
N GLY A 65 -17.01 0.29 10.64
CA GLY A 65 -18.26 -0.46 10.50
C GLY A 65 -19.27 0.17 9.54
N TYR A 66 -18.88 0.46 8.30
CA TYR A 66 -19.83 0.97 7.29
C TYR A 66 -20.98 0.01 6.96
N GLU A 67 -20.82 -1.28 7.32
CA GLU A 67 -21.80 -2.35 7.15
C GLU A 67 -22.76 -2.50 8.34
N THR A 68 -22.59 -1.71 9.41
CA THR A 68 -23.43 -1.83 10.62
C THR A 68 -24.53 -0.78 10.66
N ASP A 69 -25.66 -1.14 11.26
CA ASP A 69 -26.78 -0.20 11.49
C ASP A 69 -26.34 1.00 12.34
N THR A 70 -27.03 2.12 12.15
CA THR A 70 -26.83 3.30 13.00
C THR A 70 -27.25 2.97 14.43
N PRO A 71 -26.38 3.17 15.44
CA PRO A 71 -26.72 2.87 16.82
C PRO A 71 -27.96 3.64 17.32
N ASN A 72 -28.86 2.93 18.01
CA ASN A 72 -30.11 3.52 18.51
C ASN A 72 -29.92 4.56 19.63
N ASP A 73 -28.73 4.64 20.23
CA ASP A 73 -28.38 5.60 21.29
C ASP A 73 -27.87 6.94 20.75
N TRP A 74 -27.75 7.09 19.43
CA TRP A 74 -27.33 8.36 18.82
C TRP A 74 -28.46 9.37 18.77
N SER A 75 -28.13 10.66 18.94
CA SER A 75 -29.05 11.74 18.60
C SER A 75 -29.30 11.79 17.10
N GLU A 76 -30.45 12.34 16.68
CA GLU A 76 -30.78 12.54 15.26
C GLU A 76 -29.69 13.34 14.53
N GLU A 77 -29.16 14.39 15.15
CA GLU A 77 -28.06 15.21 14.60
C GLU A 77 -26.80 14.38 14.33
N ARG A 78 -26.45 13.47 15.26
CA ARG A 78 -25.28 12.60 15.11
C ARG A 78 -25.50 11.56 14.01
N ALA A 79 -26.69 10.98 13.95
CA ALA A 79 -27.07 10.04 12.89
C ALA A 79 -27.04 10.71 11.50
N GLN A 80 -27.57 11.94 11.40
CA GLN A 80 -27.55 12.70 10.16
C GLN A 80 -26.13 13.05 9.72
N LEU A 81 -25.27 13.51 10.64
CA LEU A 81 -23.87 13.80 10.36
C LEU A 81 -23.12 12.57 9.84
N PHE A 82 -23.39 11.39 10.42
CA PHE A 82 -22.82 10.14 9.94
C PHE A 82 -23.29 9.84 8.51
N ASN A 83 -24.58 9.93 8.22
CA ASN A 83 -25.12 9.75 6.86
C ASN A 83 -24.50 10.72 5.84
N ASP A 84 -24.37 12.01 6.18
CA ASP A 84 -23.74 13.00 5.31
C ASP A 84 -22.27 12.66 5.04
N THR A 85 -21.57 12.15 6.05
CA THR A 85 -20.20 11.65 5.95
C THR A 85 -20.11 10.44 5.01
N LEU A 86 -21.05 9.48 5.10
CA LEU A 86 -21.13 8.34 4.17
C LEU A 86 -21.31 8.79 2.72
N ILE A 87 -22.22 9.72 2.49
CA ILE A 87 -22.50 10.26 1.16
C ILE A 87 -21.27 10.98 0.60
N LEU A 88 -20.59 11.78 1.43
CA LEU A 88 -19.36 12.45 1.04
C LEU A 88 -18.29 11.43 0.63
N HIS A 89 -18.10 10.35 1.38
CA HIS A 89 -17.13 9.30 1.03
C HIS A 89 -17.50 8.59 -0.26
N ALA A 90 -18.76 8.22 -0.44
CA ALA A 90 -19.22 7.58 -1.67
C ALA A 90 -18.93 8.47 -2.90
N LYS A 91 -19.16 9.78 -2.77
CA LYS A 91 -18.85 10.76 -3.82
C LYS A 91 -17.34 10.88 -4.07
N LEU A 92 -16.53 10.96 -3.01
CA LEU A 92 -15.07 11.01 -3.14
C LEU A 92 -14.52 9.72 -3.77
N ALA A 93 -15.00 8.55 -3.37
CA ALA A 93 -14.62 7.27 -3.93
C ALA A 93 -15.02 7.15 -5.42
N ALA A 94 -16.20 7.64 -5.80
CA ALA A 94 -16.65 7.65 -7.19
C ALA A 94 -15.84 8.61 -8.09
N LEU A 95 -15.35 9.72 -7.52
CA LEU A 95 -14.49 10.68 -8.21
C LEU A 95 -13.02 10.25 -8.24
N THR A 96 -12.60 9.44 -7.28
CA THR A 96 -11.26 8.85 -7.26
C THR A 96 -11.22 7.74 -8.28
N PRO A 97 -10.36 7.81 -9.32
CA PRO A 97 -10.29 6.74 -10.31
C PRO A 97 -10.06 5.39 -9.60
N PRO A 98 -10.79 4.32 -9.96
CA PRO A 98 -10.57 2.98 -9.36
C PRO A 98 -9.13 2.49 -9.56
N GLN A 99 -8.44 3.05 -10.55
CA GLN A 99 -7.00 3.01 -10.66
C GLN A 99 -6.39 4.14 -9.82
N GLY A 100 -6.21 3.91 -8.51
CA GLY A 100 -5.25 4.69 -7.74
C GLY A 100 -3.94 4.70 -8.52
N TYR A 101 -3.44 5.90 -8.86
CA TYR A 101 -2.41 6.22 -9.87
C TYR A 101 -2.02 5.05 -10.80
N PRO A 102 -2.15 5.17 -12.13
CA PRO A 102 -1.77 4.11 -13.09
C PRO A 102 -0.38 3.49 -12.84
N ASN A 103 0.50 4.25 -12.19
CA ASN A 103 1.86 3.88 -11.83
C ASN A 103 2.15 3.81 -10.32
N ALA A 104 1.18 3.99 -9.40
CA ALA A 104 1.43 3.76 -7.97
C ALA A 104 1.57 2.25 -7.75
N PRO A 105 2.79 1.77 -7.51
CA PRO A 105 3.01 0.36 -7.26
C PRO A 105 2.16 -0.08 -6.07
N TYR A 106 1.61 -1.29 -6.15
CA TYR A 106 1.15 -1.96 -4.94
C TYR A 106 2.42 -2.39 -4.21
N TYR A 107 2.65 -1.85 -3.03
CA TYR A 107 3.88 -2.12 -2.30
C TYR A 107 3.59 -3.09 -1.16
N PHE A 108 3.91 -4.34 -1.43
CA PHE A 108 3.90 -5.43 -0.47
C PHE A 108 5.33 -5.65 0.05
N THR A 109 5.47 -6.29 1.21
CA THR A 109 6.73 -6.95 1.56
C THR A 109 7.12 -7.92 0.43
N PRO A 110 8.42 -8.14 0.15
CA PRO A 110 8.87 -9.06 -0.89
C PRO A 110 8.18 -10.44 -0.82
N GLU A 111 7.95 -10.91 0.40
CA GLU A 111 7.32 -12.19 0.71
C GLU A 111 5.83 -12.21 0.33
N ASN A 112 5.07 -11.18 0.69
CA ASN A 112 3.67 -11.07 0.29
C ASN A 112 3.55 -10.87 -1.22
N LEU A 113 4.46 -10.10 -1.82
CA LEU A 113 4.46 -9.91 -3.27
C LEU A 113 4.67 -11.23 -4.01
N GLU A 114 5.59 -12.06 -3.55
CA GLU A 114 5.82 -13.39 -4.10
C GLU A 114 4.57 -14.28 -3.95
N TRP A 115 3.91 -14.25 -2.80
CA TRP A 115 2.66 -15.00 -2.58
C TRP A 115 1.55 -14.58 -3.55
N ILE A 116 1.34 -13.27 -3.71
CA ILE A 116 0.32 -12.70 -4.59
C ILE A 116 0.60 -13.05 -6.05
N TYR A 117 1.87 -12.96 -6.46
CA TYR A 117 2.31 -13.31 -7.80
C TYR A 117 2.10 -14.81 -8.09
N LYS A 118 2.51 -15.71 -7.17
CA LYS A 118 2.31 -17.17 -7.32
C LYS A 118 0.84 -17.56 -7.43
N ARG A 119 -0.07 -16.76 -6.87
CA ARG A 119 -1.53 -16.98 -6.96
C ARG A 119 -2.20 -16.31 -8.17
N GLY A 120 -1.46 -15.55 -8.98
CA GLY A 120 -1.99 -14.92 -10.19
C GLY A 120 -2.91 -13.72 -9.94
N TYR A 121 -2.86 -13.11 -8.75
CA TYR A 121 -3.63 -11.90 -8.44
C TYR A 121 -3.05 -10.63 -9.10
N LEU A 122 -1.75 -10.65 -9.41
CA LEU A 122 -1.09 -9.61 -10.20
C LEU A 122 -0.84 -10.14 -11.61
N ASP A 123 -0.89 -9.24 -12.59
CA ASP A 123 -0.48 -9.56 -13.95
C ASP A 123 0.98 -10.01 -13.94
N LYS A 124 1.22 -11.23 -14.44
CA LYS A 124 2.55 -11.84 -14.57
C LYS A 124 3.52 -10.98 -15.39
N LEU A 125 3.00 -10.13 -16.27
CA LEU A 125 3.77 -9.21 -17.10
C LEU A 125 4.18 -7.93 -16.35
N LEU A 126 3.57 -7.66 -15.20
CA LEU A 126 3.78 -6.49 -14.36
C LEU A 126 4.41 -6.87 -13.01
N ASP A 127 5.40 -7.76 -13.01
CA ASP A 127 6.15 -8.11 -11.79
C ASP A 127 6.86 -6.87 -11.22
N PRO A 128 6.43 -6.34 -10.05
CA PRO A 128 7.00 -5.11 -9.54
C PRO A 128 8.38 -5.32 -8.88
N ARG A 129 8.82 -6.57 -8.71
CA ARG A 129 10.19 -6.91 -8.26
C ARG A 129 11.24 -6.67 -9.34
N ILE A 130 10.82 -6.66 -10.61
CA ILE A 130 11.69 -6.36 -11.74
C ILE A 130 11.82 -4.83 -11.82
N PRO A 131 13.05 -4.27 -11.81
CA PRO A 131 13.25 -2.84 -12.01
C PRO A 131 12.51 -2.37 -13.25
N ALA A 132 11.89 -1.18 -13.19
CA ALA A 132 11.01 -0.68 -14.26
C ALA A 132 11.68 -0.74 -15.64
N ILE A 133 12.97 -0.40 -15.70
CA ILE A 133 13.79 -0.45 -16.92
C ILE A 133 13.81 -1.83 -17.57
N TYR A 134 13.69 -2.92 -16.81
CA TYR A 134 13.74 -4.31 -17.28
C TYR A 134 12.37 -4.96 -17.50
N ARG A 135 11.26 -4.24 -17.26
CA ARG A 135 9.90 -4.76 -17.50
C ARG A 135 9.60 -4.97 -18.98
N TYR A 136 8.67 -5.88 -19.29
CA TYR A 136 8.40 -6.31 -20.68
C TYR A 136 7.93 -5.17 -21.59
N ASN A 137 7.16 -4.23 -21.03
CA ASN A 137 6.58 -3.09 -21.74
C ASN A 137 7.47 -1.84 -21.73
N PHE A 138 8.66 -1.90 -21.13
CA PHE A 138 9.54 -0.75 -21.06
C PHE A 138 10.13 -0.44 -22.44
N PRO A 139 10.03 0.80 -22.96
CA PRO A 139 10.51 1.13 -24.29
C PRO A 139 12.01 0.85 -24.46
N GLN A 140 12.37 0.05 -25.48
CA GLN A 140 13.76 -0.34 -25.73
C GLN A 140 14.67 0.88 -25.99
N GLU A 141 14.18 1.86 -26.75
CA GLU A 141 14.93 3.09 -27.02
C GLU A 141 15.23 3.88 -25.74
N LEU A 142 14.25 3.96 -24.83
CA LEU A 142 14.43 4.65 -23.55
C LEU A 142 15.42 3.90 -22.65
N ARG A 143 15.35 2.56 -22.63
CA ARG A 143 16.31 1.72 -21.91
C ARG A 143 17.73 1.98 -22.40
N ALA A 144 17.93 2.00 -23.73
CA ALA A 144 19.23 2.25 -24.32
C ALA A 144 19.78 3.63 -23.93
N LYS A 145 18.94 4.68 -23.94
CA LYS A 145 19.33 6.04 -23.52
C LYS A 145 19.72 6.11 -22.04
N ILE A 146 18.95 5.47 -21.15
CA ILE A 146 19.24 5.45 -19.72
C ILE A 146 20.57 4.72 -19.44
N LEU A 147 20.78 3.55 -20.07
CA LEU A 147 22.02 2.78 -19.89
C LEU A 147 23.24 3.52 -20.46
N ALA A 148 23.09 4.21 -21.60
CA ALA A 148 24.16 5.03 -22.18
C ALA A 148 24.53 6.18 -21.25
N TYR A 149 23.54 6.90 -20.71
CA TYR A 149 23.75 7.97 -19.74
C TYR A 149 24.44 7.47 -18.47
N ALA A 150 23.99 6.33 -17.91
CA ALA A 150 24.61 5.73 -16.73
C ALA A 150 26.09 5.39 -16.97
N LYS A 151 26.40 4.85 -18.16
CA LYS A 151 27.78 4.53 -18.58
C LYS A 151 28.63 5.80 -18.77
N GLU A 152 28.10 6.83 -19.40
CA GLU A 152 28.79 8.11 -19.62
C GLU A 152 29.15 8.80 -18.29
N HIS A 153 28.26 8.69 -17.31
CA HIS A 153 28.42 9.36 -16.01
C HIS A 153 28.93 8.45 -14.88
N ASN A 154 29.41 7.24 -15.19
CA ASN A 154 29.90 6.26 -14.20
C ASN A 154 28.91 6.00 -13.04
N ILE A 155 27.61 6.02 -13.33
CA ILE A 155 26.56 5.69 -12.37
C ILE A 155 26.50 4.15 -12.26
N LYS A 156 26.73 3.63 -11.05
CA LYS A 156 26.64 2.19 -10.76
C LYS A 156 25.20 1.80 -10.42
N GLU A 157 24.82 0.56 -10.76
CA GLU A 157 23.55 -0.09 -10.37
C GLU A 157 23.42 -0.32 -8.86
#